data_AF-A0A6B1EXB2-F1
#
_entry.id   AF-A0A6B1EXB2-F1
#
_cell.length_a   1.000
_cell.length_b   1.000
_cell.length_c   1.000
_cell.angle_alpha   90.00
_cell.angle_beta   90.00
_cell.angle_gamma   90.00
#
_symmetry.space_group_name_H-M   'P 1'
#
loop_
_entity.id
_entity.type
_entity.pdbx_description
1 polymer ?
#
loop_
_entity_poly.entity_id
_entity_poly.type
_entity_poly.pdbx_seq_one_letter_code
_entity_poly.pdbx_strand_id
1 'polypeptide(L)'
;MQTVGELNVPDYRYWVFRYGSLFFLGSLGFMSVSIRLWKNSGTILAVFIFLFMLTTFFQTRLETLLGASGGSILFFASLGCISLLLLFIAWRQREAPKQELIYIAMAVWFLLWVSLSRDAKRYDFFIGLPIAFFTTELIHRVGLSVTENLKNVRLLSASFRERLPLRVINVGIAVVIIASLMYWRPAGEHAERSVFAATEMRQAKPGDSLVAKAFAWMKAELPGTAVVAADWGFGSQLNVLGGVKTVIDQDHYIQHWIHLYNEHVRAATDPRAALEFLKTHGATHLMLTQSQPPEVFMQGELSEAFIPVYPTDDFTEAGIKVWEIHYPPDIEMDPKYLKTGFPEIDETLGLH
;
A
#
# COMPACT_ATOMS: atom_id res chain seq x y z
N MET A 1 3.12 7.89 -13.60
CA MET A 1 2.95 7.43 -12.20
C MET A 1 1.85 6.39 -11.97
N GLN A 2 0.92 6.14 -12.91
CA GLN A 2 -0.14 5.12 -12.76
C GLN A 2 0.38 3.67 -12.57
N THR A 3 1.68 3.45 -12.79
CA THR A 3 2.35 2.15 -12.60
C THR A 3 2.80 1.89 -11.16
N VAL A 4 2.86 2.91 -10.29
CA VAL A 4 3.21 2.73 -8.88
C VAL A 4 1.96 2.26 -8.15
N GLY A 5 1.86 0.95 -7.94
CA GLY A 5 0.67 0.30 -7.38
C GLY A 5 0.21 0.86 -6.03
N GLU A 6 1.12 1.46 -5.26
CA GLU A 6 0.84 2.12 -3.97
C GLU A 6 0.05 3.43 -4.10
N LEU A 7 0.08 4.06 -5.27
CA LEU A 7 -0.68 5.28 -5.58
C LEU A 7 -2.07 4.98 -6.17
N ASN A 8 -2.41 3.71 -6.33
CA ASN A 8 -3.75 3.33 -6.79
C ASN A 8 -4.78 3.63 -5.70
N VAL A 9 -5.97 4.04 -6.16
CA VAL A 9 -7.16 4.20 -5.32
C VAL A 9 -7.53 2.84 -4.69
N PRO A 10 -7.72 2.74 -3.36
CA PRO A 10 -8.20 1.52 -2.73
C PRO A 10 -9.67 1.27 -3.07
N ASP A 11 -9.98 0.02 -3.43
CA ASP A 11 -11.35 -0.43 -3.54
C ASP A 11 -11.87 -0.96 -2.19
N TYR A 12 -13.16 -1.30 -2.12
CA TYR A 12 -13.75 -1.91 -0.93
C TYR A 12 -13.00 -3.17 -0.47
N ARG A 13 -12.52 -3.99 -1.43
CA ARG A 13 -11.81 -5.23 -1.14
C ARG A 13 -10.48 -4.96 -0.45
N TYR A 14 -9.79 -3.88 -0.82
CA TYR A 14 -8.57 -3.42 -0.15
C TYR A 14 -8.81 -3.17 1.34
N TRP A 15 -9.82 -2.36 1.68
CA TRP A 15 -10.16 -2.03 3.07
C TRP A 15 -10.53 -3.26 3.87
N VAL A 16 -11.38 -4.13 3.30
CA VAL A 16 -11.77 -5.38 3.93
C VAL A 16 -10.57 -6.30 4.12
N PHE A 17 -9.68 -6.43 3.12
CA PHE A 17 -8.48 -7.26 3.22
C PHE A 17 -7.53 -6.75 4.31
N ARG A 18 -7.29 -5.44 4.34
CA ARG A 18 -6.32 -4.81 5.24
C ARG A 18 -6.77 -4.76 6.70
N TYR A 19 -8.02 -4.39 6.94
CA TYR A 19 -8.53 -4.10 8.28
C TYR A 19 -9.73 -4.95 8.70
N GLY A 20 -10.27 -5.78 7.81
CA GLY A 20 -11.37 -6.71 8.12
C GLY A 20 -12.55 -6.04 8.83
N SER A 21 -13.15 -6.75 9.77
CA SER A 21 -14.24 -6.25 10.62
C SER A 21 -13.83 -5.16 11.59
N LEU A 22 -12.56 -5.13 12.04
CA LEU A 22 -12.04 -4.10 12.94
C LEU A 22 -12.27 -2.70 12.35
N PHE A 23 -12.21 -2.56 11.03
CA PHE A 23 -12.50 -1.30 10.39
C PHE A 23 -13.93 -0.80 10.62
N PHE A 24 -14.90 -1.68 10.43
CA PHE A 24 -16.31 -1.38 10.65
C PHE A 24 -16.57 -1.09 12.12
N LEU A 25 -16.01 -1.91 13.02
CA LEU A 25 -16.15 -1.71 14.46
C LEU A 25 -15.46 -0.43 14.95
N GLY A 26 -14.29 -0.11 14.43
CA GLY A 26 -13.59 1.15 14.71
C GLY A 26 -14.42 2.35 14.25
N SER A 27 -15.02 2.27 13.06
CA SER A 27 -15.89 3.32 12.53
C SER A 27 -17.17 3.48 13.36
N LEU A 28 -17.82 2.38 13.75
CA LEU A 28 -18.96 2.37 14.67
C LEU A 28 -18.58 2.91 16.05
N GLY A 29 -17.39 2.56 16.53
CA GLY A 29 -16.83 3.06 17.78
C GLY A 29 -16.62 4.56 17.73
N PHE A 30 -16.10 5.08 16.62
CA PHE A 30 -15.92 6.52 16.41
C PHE A 30 -17.25 7.27 16.45
N MET A 31 -18.28 6.77 15.75
CA MET A 31 -19.63 7.34 15.83
C MET A 31 -20.23 7.24 17.24
N SER A 32 -20.08 6.09 17.91
CA SER A 32 -20.56 5.88 19.28
C SER A 32 -19.90 6.87 20.24
N VAL A 33 -18.59 7.06 20.13
CA VAL A 33 -17.83 8.05 20.92
C VAL A 33 -18.40 9.44 20.75
N SER A 34 -18.58 9.86 19.50
CA SER A 34 -19.14 11.16 19.18
C SER A 34 -20.49 11.38 19.84
N ILE A 35 -21.40 10.41 19.74
CA ILE A 35 -22.73 10.48 20.37
C ILE A 35 -22.64 10.58 21.89
N ARG A 36 -21.78 9.81 22.55
CA ARG A 36 -21.66 9.83 24.02
C ARG A 36 -21.08 11.15 24.52
N LEU A 37 -19.97 11.59 23.93
CA LEU A 37 -19.26 12.77 24.42
C LEU A 37 -20.06 14.04 24.16
N TRP A 38 -20.71 14.14 23.00
CA TRP A 38 -21.32 15.41 22.54
C TRP A 38 -22.85 15.37 22.41
N LYS A 39 -23.51 14.32 22.89
CA LYS A 39 -24.98 14.16 22.92
C LYS A 39 -25.61 14.50 21.57
N ASN A 40 -26.52 15.48 21.53
CA ASN A 40 -27.22 15.90 20.31
C ASN A 40 -26.26 16.35 19.20
N SER A 41 -25.22 17.13 19.52
CA SER A 41 -24.20 17.52 18.55
C SER A 41 -23.40 16.31 18.07
N GLY A 42 -23.18 15.34 18.96
CA GLY A 42 -22.57 14.06 18.65
C GLY A 42 -23.38 13.21 17.67
N THR A 43 -24.71 13.21 17.78
CA THR A 43 -25.61 12.52 16.83
C THR A 43 -25.52 13.13 15.43
N ILE A 44 -25.55 14.46 15.33
CA ILE A 44 -25.39 15.15 14.04
C ILE A 44 -24.01 14.83 13.44
N LEU A 45 -22.95 14.90 14.27
CA LEU A 45 -21.60 14.56 13.85
C LEU A 45 -21.50 13.10 13.35
N ALA A 46 -22.17 12.16 14.02
CA ALA A 46 -22.20 10.76 13.60
C ALA A 46 -22.82 10.56 12.21
N VAL A 47 -23.82 11.36 11.83
CA VAL A 47 -24.40 11.33 10.47
C VAL A 47 -23.36 11.73 9.42
N PHE A 48 -22.61 12.80 9.67
CA PHE A 48 -21.57 13.23 8.72
C PHE A 48 -20.37 12.28 8.70
N ILE A 49 -19.98 11.70 9.85
CA ILE A 49 -18.99 10.62 9.90
C ILE A 49 -19.47 9.44 9.06
N PHE A 50 -20.72 9.01 9.19
CA PHE A 50 -21.29 7.94 8.37
C PHE A 50 -21.21 8.24 6.87
N LEU A 51 -21.56 9.46 6.46
CA LEU A 51 -21.44 9.90 5.05
C LEU A 51 -19.98 9.91 4.58
N PHE A 52 -19.05 10.35 5.42
CA PHE A 52 -17.61 10.28 5.16
C PHE A 52 -17.14 8.83 4.97
N MET A 53 -17.58 7.91 5.83
CA MET A 53 -17.26 6.48 5.67
C MET A 53 -17.83 5.93 4.36
N LEU A 54 -19.09 6.27 4.05
CA LEU A 54 -19.78 5.81 2.86
C LEU A 54 -19.05 6.26 1.59
N THR A 55 -18.69 7.55 1.52
CA THR A 55 -17.96 8.15 0.39
C THR A 55 -16.52 7.67 0.25
N THR A 56 -15.90 7.23 1.34
CA THR A 56 -14.56 6.64 1.29
C THR A 56 -14.60 5.17 0.84
N PHE A 57 -15.47 4.35 1.42
CA PHE A 57 -15.38 2.88 1.24
C PHE A 57 -16.19 2.36 0.08
N PHE A 58 -17.25 3.06 -0.27
CA PHE A 58 -18.11 2.73 -1.38
C PHE A 58 -17.90 3.72 -2.52
N GLN A 59 -16.72 4.37 -2.59
CA GLN A 59 -16.37 5.35 -3.61
C GLN A 59 -16.76 4.87 -5.01
N THR A 60 -16.24 3.73 -5.47
CA THR A 60 -16.54 3.21 -6.81
C THR A 60 -18.05 3.02 -7.06
N ARG A 61 -18.80 2.57 -6.05
CA ARG A 61 -20.24 2.37 -6.16
C ARG A 61 -21.00 3.70 -6.17
N LEU A 62 -20.57 4.66 -5.37
CA LEU A 62 -21.13 6.00 -5.33
C LEU A 62 -20.80 6.80 -6.58
N GLU A 63 -19.60 6.66 -7.14
CA GLU A 63 -19.22 7.30 -8.40
C GLU A 63 -20.03 6.72 -9.57
N THR A 64 -20.38 5.43 -9.53
CA THR A 64 -21.31 4.84 -10.50
C THR A 64 -22.71 5.44 -10.39
N LEU A 65 -23.15 5.78 -9.17
CA LEU A 65 -24.50 6.30 -8.91
C LEU A 65 -24.63 7.81 -9.13
N LEU A 66 -23.63 8.58 -8.69
CA LEU A 66 -23.65 10.06 -8.60
C LEU A 66 -22.70 10.73 -9.59
N GLY A 67 -21.89 9.96 -10.32
CA GLY A 67 -20.74 10.46 -11.08
C GLY A 67 -19.51 10.73 -10.19
N ALA A 68 -18.33 10.75 -10.80
CA ALA A 68 -17.05 11.00 -10.13
C ALA A 68 -17.05 12.33 -9.33
N SER A 69 -17.59 13.39 -9.95
CA SER A 69 -17.73 14.70 -9.30
C SER A 69 -18.70 14.65 -8.12
N GLY A 70 -19.82 13.95 -8.25
CA GLY A 70 -20.82 13.82 -7.17
C GLY A 70 -20.26 13.10 -5.95
N GLY A 71 -19.53 12.00 -6.15
CA GLY A 71 -18.84 11.29 -5.08
C GLY A 71 -17.82 12.16 -4.35
N SER A 72 -17.00 12.91 -5.09
CA SER A 72 -16.00 13.80 -4.51
C SER A 72 -16.62 15.00 -3.77
N ILE A 73 -17.68 15.61 -4.31
CA ILE A 73 -18.40 16.70 -3.63
C ILE A 73 -18.98 16.21 -2.30
N LEU A 74 -19.61 15.03 -2.28
CA LEU A 74 -20.19 14.48 -1.06
C LEU A 74 -19.11 14.16 -0.01
N PHE A 75 -17.96 13.64 -0.45
CA PHE A 75 -16.81 13.40 0.40
C PHE A 75 -16.32 14.70 1.06
N PHE A 76 -15.97 15.72 0.27
CA PHE A 76 -15.47 16.99 0.81
C PHE A 76 -16.51 17.74 1.63
N ALA A 77 -17.79 17.68 1.27
CA ALA A 77 -18.88 18.23 2.07
C ALA A 77 -18.96 17.54 3.44
N SER A 78 -18.88 16.21 3.48
CA SER A 78 -18.90 15.47 4.75
C SER A 78 -17.71 15.83 5.65
N LEU A 79 -16.49 15.91 5.09
CA LEU A 79 -15.28 16.28 5.80
C LEU A 79 -15.33 17.73 6.32
N GLY A 80 -15.82 18.66 5.49
CA GLY A 80 -16.05 20.05 5.87
C GLY A 80 -17.06 20.19 7.01
N CYS A 81 -18.20 19.51 6.92
CA CYS A 81 -19.21 19.50 7.98
C CYS A 81 -18.69 18.90 9.29
N ILE A 82 -17.94 17.80 9.24
CA ILE A 82 -17.27 17.23 10.42
C ILE A 82 -16.35 18.26 11.07
N SER A 83 -15.52 18.94 10.27
CA SER A 83 -14.57 19.94 10.76
C SER A 83 -15.28 21.12 11.42
N LEU A 84 -16.32 21.67 10.77
CA LEU A 84 -17.12 22.76 11.31
C LEU A 84 -17.87 22.38 12.60
N LEU A 85 -18.40 21.15 12.68
CA LEU A 85 -19.07 20.66 13.88
C LEU A 85 -18.11 20.45 15.04
N LEU A 86 -16.92 19.91 14.80
CA LEU A 86 -15.89 19.77 15.83
C LEU A 86 -15.44 21.15 16.35
N LEU A 87 -15.24 22.13 15.47
CA LEU A 87 -14.95 23.51 15.86
C LEU A 87 -16.10 24.14 16.66
N PHE A 88 -17.35 23.93 16.24
CA PHE A 88 -18.53 24.41 16.95
C PHE A 88 -18.66 23.78 18.34
N ILE A 89 -18.42 22.47 18.46
CA ILE A 89 -18.40 21.75 19.73
C ILE A 89 -17.30 22.32 20.63
N ALA A 90 -16.09 22.46 20.12
CA ALA A 90 -14.96 23.03 20.85
C ALA A 90 -15.23 24.46 21.32
N TRP A 91 -15.85 25.29 20.46
CA TRP A 91 -16.22 26.67 20.81
C TRP A 91 -17.29 26.74 21.91
N ARG A 92 -18.25 25.81 21.91
CA ARG A 92 -19.34 25.79 22.90
C ARG A 92 -18.86 25.27 24.27
N GLN A 93 -17.83 24.44 24.31
CA GLN A 93 -17.29 23.91 25.55
C GLN A 93 -16.38 24.94 26.24
N ARG A 94 -16.71 25.32 27.48
CA ARG A 94 -15.88 26.22 28.28
C ARG A 94 -14.66 25.55 28.89
N GLU A 95 -14.77 24.26 29.22
CA GLU A 95 -13.68 23.45 29.77
C GLU A 95 -13.75 22.05 29.16
N ALA A 96 -12.68 21.63 28.48
CA ALA A 96 -12.59 20.30 27.92
C ALA A 96 -12.08 19.32 29.00
N PRO A 97 -12.79 18.21 29.29
CA PRO A 97 -12.26 17.12 30.10
C PRO A 97 -10.93 16.63 29.51
N LYS A 98 -9.92 16.35 30.35
CA LYS A 98 -8.58 15.91 29.88
C LYS A 98 -8.63 14.71 28.93
N GLN A 99 -9.59 13.80 29.13
CA GLN A 99 -9.75 12.61 28.28
C GLN A 99 -10.28 12.94 26.88
N GLU A 100 -11.03 14.05 26.73
CA GLU A 100 -11.64 14.45 25.46
C GLU A 100 -10.60 14.81 24.41
N LEU A 101 -9.49 15.44 24.81
CA LEU A 101 -8.38 15.77 23.92
C LEU A 101 -7.80 14.52 23.22
N ILE A 102 -7.75 13.38 23.91
CA ILE A 102 -7.29 12.12 23.32
C ILE A 102 -8.25 11.65 22.23
N TYR A 103 -9.57 11.73 22.49
CA TYR A 103 -10.59 11.36 21.49
C TYR A 103 -10.56 12.28 20.28
N ILE A 104 -10.39 13.59 20.48
CA ILE A 104 -10.26 14.57 19.38
C ILE A 104 -8.99 14.28 18.57
N ALA A 105 -7.85 14.05 19.23
CA ALA A 105 -6.60 13.72 18.53
C ALA A 105 -6.75 12.43 17.70
N MET A 106 -7.35 11.37 18.25
CA MET A 106 -7.61 10.12 17.52
C MET A 106 -8.62 10.30 16.39
N ALA A 107 -9.63 11.16 16.55
CA ALA A 107 -10.59 11.48 15.51
C ALA A 107 -9.94 12.24 14.35
N VAL A 108 -9.14 13.27 14.64
CA VAL A 108 -8.39 14.04 13.63
C VAL A 108 -7.41 13.12 12.90
N TRP A 109 -6.67 12.29 13.64
CA TRP A 109 -5.77 11.30 13.06
C TRP A 109 -6.51 10.34 12.12
N PHE A 110 -7.65 9.79 12.55
CA PHE A 110 -8.49 8.93 11.72
C PHE A 110 -8.94 9.62 10.44
N LEU A 111 -9.56 10.80 10.56
CA LEU A 111 -10.10 11.55 9.43
C LEU A 111 -9.01 11.91 8.42
N LEU A 112 -7.85 12.39 8.89
CA LEU A 112 -6.73 12.76 8.03
C LEU A 112 -6.21 11.56 7.24
N TRP A 113 -5.86 10.47 7.91
CA TRP A 113 -5.22 9.34 7.25
C TRP A 113 -6.19 8.53 6.38
N VAL A 114 -7.47 8.42 6.78
CA VAL A 114 -8.51 7.83 5.93
C VAL A 114 -8.73 8.70 4.69
N SER A 115 -8.74 10.03 4.83
CA SER A 115 -8.90 10.95 3.69
C SER A 115 -7.74 10.84 2.70
N LEU A 116 -6.50 10.83 3.19
CA LEU A 116 -5.33 10.65 2.32
C LEU A 116 -5.33 9.28 1.64
N SER A 117 -5.70 8.24 2.40
CA SER A 117 -5.72 6.88 1.89
C SER A 117 -6.84 6.62 0.90
N ARG A 118 -7.90 7.45 0.89
CA ARG A 118 -8.97 7.39 -0.13
C ARG A 118 -8.41 7.45 -1.54
N ASP A 119 -7.37 8.25 -1.77
CA ASP A 119 -6.83 8.46 -3.12
C ASP A 119 -5.53 7.68 -3.37
N ALA A 120 -4.85 7.19 -2.33
CA ALA A 120 -3.64 6.37 -2.47
C ALA A 120 -3.46 5.36 -1.32
N LYS A 121 -3.34 4.07 -1.67
CA LYS A 121 -3.11 2.96 -0.71
C LYS A 121 -1.92 3.18 0.23
N ARG A 122 -0.88 3.88 -0.21
CA ARG A 122 0.36 4.12 0.54
C ARG A 122 0.13 4.75 1.92
N TYR A 123 -0.90 5.58 2.07
CA TYR A 123 -1.14 6.32 3.31
C TYR A 123 -1.87 5.49 4.38
N ASP A 124 -2.22 4.24 4.08
CA ASP A 124 -3.05 3.43 4.97
C ASP A 124 -2.35 3.09 6.30
N PHE A 125 -1.02 3.05 6.31
CA PHE A 125 -0.21 2.55 7.43
C PHE A 125 -0.59 3.14 8.79
N PHE A 126 -1.02 4.40 8.82
CA PHE A 126 -1.32 5.14 10.03
C PHE A 126 -2.78 5.02 10.53
N ILE A 127 -3.65 4.33 9.79
CA ILE A 127 -5.07 4.19 10.14
C ILE A 127 -5.27 3.11 11.23
N GLY A 128 -4.37 2.13 11.34
CA GLY A 128 -4.50 1.02 12.29
C GLY A 128 -4.67 1.46 13.75
N LEU A 129 -3.95 2.50 14.18
CA LEU A 129 -4.00 3.01 15.55
C LEU A 129 -5.40 3.55 15.96
N PRO A 130 -5.99 4.54 15.25
CA PRO A 130 -7.33 5.00 15.60
C PRO A 130 -8.41 3.93 15.44
N ILE A 131 -8.30 3.02 14.46
CA ILE A 131 -9.23 1.87 14.35
C ILE A 131 -9.20 1.04 15.63
N ALA A 132 -8.01 0.65 16.10
CA ALA A 132 -7.87 -0.16 17.31
C ALA A 132 -8.40 0.59 18.54
N PHE A 133 -8.11 1.88 18.65
CA PHE A 133 -8.59 2.74 19.73
C PHE A 133 -10.13 2.78 19.79
N PHE A 134 -10.78 3.14 18.69
CA PHE A 134 -12.25 3.23 18.65
C PHE A 134 -12.94 1.86 18.74
N THR A 135 -12.32 0.80 18.22
CA THR A 135 -12.82 -0.57 18.38
C THR A 135 -12.80 -0.99 19.86
N THR A 136 -11.72 -0.68 20.57
CA THR A 136 -11.59 -0.99 22.01
C THR A 136 -12.66 -0.28 22.82
N GLU A 137 -12.89 0.99 22.53
CA GLU A 137 -13.94 1.78 23.19
C GLU A 137 -15.35 1.23 22.89
N LEU A 138 -15.61 0.75 21.67
CA LEU A 138 -16.88 0.10 21.34
C LEU A 138 -17.06 -1.20 22.13
N ILE A 139 -16.04 -2.07 22.16
CA ILE A 139 -16.08 -3.35 22.89
C ILE A 139 -16.33 -3.10 24.37
N HIS A 140 -15.62 -2.13 24.96
CA HIS A 140 -15.78 -1.76 26.36
C HIS A 140 -17.22 -1.33 26.66
N ARG A 141 -17.83 -0.51 25.80
CA ARG A 141 -19.24 -0.08 25.96
C ARG A 141 -20.23 -1.22 25.83
N VAL A 142 -20.04 -2.09 24.85
CA VAL A 142 -20.89 -3.28 24.69
C VAL A 142 -20.80 -4.13 25.96
N GLY A 143 -19.60 -4.34 26.50
CA GLY A 143 -19.39 -5.04 27.77
C GLY A 143 -20.17 -4.40 28.93
N LEU A 144 -20.06 -3.08 29.11
CA LEU A 144 -20.81 -2.35 30.14
C LEU A 144 -22.32 -2.50 29.97
N SER A 145 -22.83 -2.30 28.75
CA SER A 145 -24.27 -2.38 28.45
C SER A 145 -24.83 -3.78 28.69
N VAL A 146 -24.13 -4.83 28.26
CA VAL A 146 -24.54 -6.22 28.50
C VAL A 146 -24.53 -6.52 29.99
N THR A 147 -23.50 -6.09 30.71
CA THR A 147 -23.39 -6.29 32.17
C THR A 147 -24.49 -5.58 32.94
N GLU A 148 -24.85 -4.35 32.56
CA GLU A 148 -25.99 -3.62 33.15
C GLU A 148 -27.32 -4.32 32.85
N ASN A 149 -27.53 -4.75 31.61
CA ASN A 149 -28.73 -5.49 31.23
C ASN A 149 -28.86 -6.81 31.99
N LEU A 150 -27.76 -7.55 32.15
CA LEU A 150 -27.73 -8.80 32.93
C LEU A 150 -28.15 -8.58 34.39
N LYS A 151 -27.73 -7.48 35.04
CA LYS A 151 -28.17 -7.16 36.40
C LYS A 151 -29.69 -6.98 36.52
N ASN A 152 -30.31 -6.49 35.44
CA ASN A 152 -31.74 -6.21 35.38
C ASN A 152 -32.59 -7.44 35.00
N VAL A 153 -31.95 -8.54 34.56
CA VAL A 153 -32.66 -9.78 34.21
C VAL A 153 -33.24 -10.43 35.47
N ARG A 154 -34.58 -10.56 35.51
CA ARG A 154 -35.31 -11.15 36.65
C ARG A 154 -34.98 -12.64 36.89
N LEU A 155 -34.53 -13.36 35.86
CA LEU A 155 -34.20 -14.80 35.94
C LEU A 155 -32.96 -15.12 36.78
N LEU A 156 -32.04 -14.17 36.99
CA LEU A 156 -30.85 -14.42 37.80
C LEU A 156 -31.19 -14.32 39.29
N SER A 157 -30.83 -15.33 40.07
CA SER A 157 -31.02 -15.33 41.53
C SER A 157 -30.28 -14.15 42.18
N ALA A 158 -30.82 -13.60 43.27
CA ALA A 158 -30.19 -12.50 44.00
C ALA A 158 -28.77 -12.87 44.47
N SER A 159 -28.58 -14.11 44.93
CA SER A 159 -27.28 -14.64 45.36
C SER A 159 -26.26 -14.72 44.23
N PHE A 160 -26.70 -15.04 43.00
CA PHE A 160 -25.81 -15.03 41.84
C PHE A 160 -25.42 -13.60 41.45
N ARG A 161 -26.36 -12.64 41.48
CA ARG A 161 -26.08 -11.23 41.16
C ARG A 161 -25.06 -10.59 42.09
N GLU A 162 -25.12 -10.90 43.39
CA GLU A 162 -24.15 -10.37 44.37
C GLU A 162 -22.77 -11.02 44.24
N ARG A 163 -22.71 -12.31 43.87
CA ARG A 163 -21.46 -13.05 43.76
C ARG A 163 -20.77 -12.91 42.41
N LEU A 164 -21.43 -12.35 41.39
CA LEU A 164 -20.88 -12.27 40.05
C LEU A 164 -19.94 -11.05 39.92
N PRO A 165 -18.61 -11.24 39.86
CA PRO A 165 -17.70 -10.13 39.69
C PRO A 165 -17.88 -9.54 38.28
N LEU A 166 -18.48 -8.35 38.19
CA LEU A 166 -18.76 -7.64 36.93
C LEU A 166 -17.52 -7.52 36.03
N ARG A 167 -16.35 -7.41 36.66
CA ARG A 167 -15.06 -7.40 35.98
C ARG A 167 -14.83 -8.68 35.15
N VAL A 168 -15.19 -9.85 35.68
CA VAL A 168 -15.02 -11.14 34.98
C VAL A 168 -15.98 -11.24 33.80
N ILE A 169 -17.22 -10.78 33.93
CA ILE A 169 -18.17 -10.75 32.82
C ILE A 169 -17.64 -9.85 31.69
N ASN A 170 -17.24 -8.62 32.03
CA ASN A 170 -16.72 -7.67 31.04
C ASN A 170 -15.50 -8.21 30.32
N VAL A 171 -14.56 -8.81 31.06
CA VAL A 171 -13.38 -9.47 30.46
C VAL A 171 -13.81 -10.63 29.58
N GLY A 172 -14.74 -11.49 30.04
CA GLY A 172 -15.26 -12.61 29.25
C GLY A 172 -15.91 -12.16 27.95
N ILE A 173 -16.76 -11.11 27.99
CA ILE A 173 -17.39 -10.53 26.80
C ILE A 173 -16.33 -9.97 25.85
N ALA A 174 -15.36 -9.21 26.37
CA ALA A 174 -14.29 -8.66 25.54
C ALA A 174 -13.48 -9.78 24.86
N VAL A 175 -13.13 -10.84 25.60
CA VAL A 175 -12.43 -12.01 25.06
C VAL A 175 -13.25 -12.70 23.98
N VAL A 176 -14.55 -12.91 24.19
CA VAL A 176 -15.43 -13.53 23.19
C VAL A 176 -15.54 -12.68 21.92
N ILE A 177 -15.70 -11.36 22.06
CA ILE A 177 -15.77 -10.45 20.91
C ILE A 177 -14.43 -10.43 20.18
N ILE A 178 -13.31 -10.28 20.88
CA ILE A 178 -11.97 -10.29 20.26
C ILE A 178 -11.69 -11.62 19.58
N ALA A 179 -11.98 -12.76 20.22
CA ALA A 179 -11.81 -14.08 19.63
C ALA A 179 -12.66 -14.23 18.36
N SER A 180 -13.91 -13.77 18.39
CA SER A 180 -14.77 -13.74 17.20
C SER A 180 -14.15 -12.89 16.09
N LEU A 181 -13.64 -11.70 16.40
CA LEU A 181 -13.01 -10.83 15.41
C LEU A 181 -11.72 -11.41 14.83
N MET A 182 -10.97 -12.16 15.63
CA MET A 182 -9.73 -12.81 15.22
C MET A 182 -9.97 -14.01 14.30
N TYR A 183 -10.99 -14.82 14.57
CA TYR A 183 -11.17 -16.13 13.93
C TYR A 183 -12.42 -16.27 13.04
N TRP A 184 -13.34 -15.31 13.04
CA TRP A 184 -14.59 -15.45 12.27
C TRP A 184 -14.41 -15.04 10.82
N ARG A 185 -14.65 -16.00 9.90
CA ARG A 185 -14.44 -15.86 8.45
C ARG A 185 -15.06 -14.61 7.81
N PRO A 186 -16.36 -14.36 7.97
CA PRO A 186 -17.02 -13.21 7.37
C PRO A 186 -16.51 -11.87 7.91
N ALA A 187 -15.92 -11.89 9.12
CA ALA A 187 -15.38 -10.72 9.79
C ALA A 187 -13.89 -10.49 9.46
N GLY A 188 -13.33 -11.22 8.50
CA GLY A 188 -12.02 -10.93 7.93
C GLY A 188 -10.83 -11.67 8.53
N GLU A 189 -11.05 -12.69 9.38
CA GLU A 189 -10.00 -13.67 9.78
C GLU A 189 -8.66 -13.03 10.16
N HIS A 190 -8.69 -12.04 11.04
CA HIS A 190 -7.50 -11.27 11.38
C HIS A 190 -6.33 -12.12 11.84
N ALA A 191 -6.59 -13.22 12.55
CA ALA A 191 -5.55 -14.17 12.95
C ALA A 191 -4.93 -14.87 11.73
N GLU A 192 -5.75 -15.41 10.82
CA GLU A 192 -5.28 -16.11 9.62
C GLU A 192 -4.50 -15.16 8.71
N ARG A 193 -4.97 -13.92 8.54
CA ARG A 193 -4.28 -12.89 7.76
C ARG A 193 -3.00 -12.41 8.42
N SER A 194 -2.96 -12.31 9.74
CA SER A 194 -1.74 -11.97 10.48
C SER A 194 -0.69 -13.07 10.34
N VAL A 195 -1.11 -14.33 10.40
CA VAL A 195 -0.26 -15.49 10.14
C VAL A 195 0.25 -15.44 8.70
N PHE A 196 -0.64 -15.31 7.71
CA PHE A 196 -0.26 -15.15 6.30
C PHE A 196 0.71 -13.97 6.08
N ALA A 197 0.45 -12.81 6.67
CA ALA A 197 1.34 -11.67 6.57
C ALA A 197 2.71 -11.96 7.22
N ALA A 198 2.73 -12.67 8.35
CA ALA A 198 3.95 -13.03 9.04
C ALA A 198 4.75 -14.13 8.32
N THR A 199 4.08 -15.08 7.68
CA THR A 199 4.72 -16.23 7.02
C THR A 199 5.02 -15.99 5.57
N GLU A 200 4.18 -15.25 4.83
CA GLU A 200 4.30 -15.03 3.38
C GLU A 200 4.78 -13.62 3.05
N MET A 201 4.21 -12.58 3.67
CA MET A 201 4.54 -11.19 3.30
C MET A 201 5.86 -10.68 3.91
N ARG A 202 6.27 -11.23 5.06
CA ARG A 202 7.53 -10.88 5.72
C ARG A 202 8.73 -11.69 5.23
N GLN A 203 8.53 -12.67 4.34
CA GLN A 203 9.67 -13.35 3.74
C GLN A 203 10.53 -12.31 3.03
N ALA A 204 11.83 -12.36 3.29
CA ALA A 204 12.77 -11.51 2.60
C ALA A 204 12.63 -11.76 1.09
N LYS A 205 12.41 -10.69 0.32
CA LYS A 205 12.50 -10.76 -1.15
C LYS A 205 13.91 -10.29 -1.55
N PRO A 206 14.60 -10.99 -2.46
CA PRO A 206 14.13 -12.14 -3.24
C PRO A 206 14.20 -13.51 -2.52
N GLY A 207 14.73 -13.63 -1.30
CA GLY A 207 14.69 -14.88 -0.52
C GLY A 207 15.53 -16.00 -1.15
N ASP A 208 15.00 -17.22 -1.23
CA ASP A 208 15.60 -18.35 -2.00
C ASP A 208 14.97 -18.52 -3.39
N SER A 209 14.67 -17.42 -4.06
CA SER A 209 14.09 -17.45 -5.42
C SER A 209 15.15 -17.51 -6.52
N LEU A 210 14.72 -17.77 -7.75
CA LEU A 210 15.59 -17.70 -8.94
C LEU A 210 16.26 -16.33 -9.10
N VAL A 211 15.59 -15.25 -8.69
CA VAL A 211 16.14 -13.89 -8.68
C VAL A 211 17.32 -13.80 -7.70
N ALA A 212 17.18 -14.36 -6.50
CA ALA A 212 18.25 -14.38 -5.51
C ALA A 212 19.48 -15.15 -6.00
N LYS A 213 19.26 -16.29 -6.67
CA LYS A 213 20.33 -17.09 -7.28
C LYS A 213 21.04 -16.33 -8.38
N ALA A 214 20.29 -15.63 -9.24
CA ALA A 214 20.86 -14.77 -10.27
C ALA A 214 21.70 -13.63 -9.67
N PHE A 215 21.22 -12.96 -8.61
CA PHE A 215 21.99 -11.92 -7.92
C PHE A 215 23.25 -12.47 -7.26
N ALA A 216 23.17 -13.63 -6.61
CA ALA A 216 24.34 -14.28 -6.02
C ALA A 216 25.39 -14.63 -7.10
N TRP A 217 24.95 -15.14 -8.25
CA TRP A 217 25.81 -15.39 -9.41
C TRP A 217 26.44 -14.09 -9.92
N MET A 218 25.64 -13.02 -10.13
CA MET A 218 26.16 -11.73 -10.60
C MET A 218 27.25 -11.20 -9.68
N LYS A 219 27.04 -11.30 -8.37
CA LYS A 219 28.00 -10.84 -7.36
C LYS A 219 29.31 -11.62 -7.36
N ALA A 220 29.26 -12.91 -7.72
CA ALA A 220 30.42 -13.78 -7.76
C ALA A 220 31.20 -13.65 -9.09
N GLU A 221 30.49 -13.57 -10.20
CA GLU A 221 31.06 -13.72 -11.55
C GLU A 221 31.25 -12.39 -12.29
N LEU A 222 30.42 -11.37 -12.03
CA LEU A 222 30.53 -10.09 -12.74
C LEU A 222 31.53 -9.15 -12.05
N PRO A 223 32.26 -8.32 -12.82
CA PRO A 223 33.13 -7.31 -12.24
C PRO A 223 32.30 -6.24 -11.51
N GLY A 224 32.84 -5.65 -10.45
CA GLY A 224 32.16 -4.58 -9.69
C GLY A 224 31.90 -3.29 -10.48
N THR A 225 32.42 -3.20 -11.72
CA THR A 225 32.11 -2.12 -12.67
C THR A 225 30.94 -2.44 -13.59
N ALA A 226 30.39 -3.65 -13.55
CA ALA A 226 29.28 -4.07 -14.39
C ALA A 226 28.04 -3.19 -14.12
N VAL A 227 27.42 -2.77 -15.21
CA VAL A 227 26.13 -2.07 -15.21
C VAL A 227 25.10 -3.04 -15.77
N VAL A 228 24.11 -3.41 -14.96
CA VAL A 228 23.04 -4.33 -15.34
C VAL A 228 21.76 -3.53 -15.56
N ALA A 229 21.23 -3.57 -16.78
CA ALA A 229 19.92 -3.04 -17.11
C ALA A 229 18.84 -4.06 -16.72
N ALA A 230 17.84 -3.64 -15.96
CA ALA A 230 16.74 -4.47 -15.49
C ALA A 230 15.50 -3.61 -15.21
N ASP A 231 14.34 -4.26 -14.98
CA ASP A 231 13.16 -3.54 -14.50
C ASP A 231 13.46 -2.82 -13.18
N TRP A 232 12.94 -1.59 -13.03
CA TRP A 232 13.18 -0.73 -11.87
C TRP A 232 12.85 -1.41 -10.54
N GLY A 233 11.90 -2.36 -10.52
CA GLY A 233 11.54 -3.15 -9.35
C GLY A 233 12.72 -3.94 -8.74
N PHE A 234 13.79 -4.18 -9.50
CA PHE A 234 15.00 -4.86 -9.06
C PHE A 234 16.16 -3.94 -8.66
N GLY A 235 16.11 -2.63 -8.95
CA GLY A 235 17.27 -1.73 -8.86
C GLY A 235 18.09 -1.83 -7.57
N SER A 236 17.47 -1.52 -6.42
CA SER A 236 18.10 -1.60 -5.09
C SER A 236 18.56 -3.02 -4.74
N GLN A 237 17.83 -4.05 -5.17
CA GLN A 237 18.21 -5.44 -4.87
C GLN A 237 19.43 -5.86 -5.70
N LEU A 238 19.50 -5.46 -6.97
CA LEU A 238 20.67 -5.65 -7.83
C LEU A 238 21.90 -4.95 -7.26
N ASN A 239 21.74 -3.70 -6.80
CA ASN A 239 22.83 -2.95 -6.19
C ASN A 239 23.36 -3.64 -4.92
N VAL A 240 22.47 -3.96 -3.97
CA VAL A 240 22.86 -4.50 -2.66
C VAL A 240 23.24 -5.98 -2.71
N LEU A 241 22.45 -6.81 -3.39
CA LEU A 241 22.62 -8.27 -3.42
C LEU A 241 23.43 -8.75 -4.62
N GLY A 242 23.27 -8.11 -5.78
CA GLY A 242 24.02 -8.41 -6.99
C GLY A 242 25.40 -7.76 -7.03
N GLY A 243 25.64 -6.69 -6.25
CA GLY A 243 26.93 -5.99 -6.24
C GLY A 243 27.25 -5.26 -7.56
N VAL A 244 26.22 -4.93 -8.34
CA VAL A 244 26.33 -4.31 -9.67
C VAL A 244 25.69 -2.93 -9.70
N LYS A 245 26.05 -2.10 -10.68
CA LYS A 245 25.38 -0.82 -10.95
C LYS A 245 24.11 -1.06 -11.77
N THR A 246 23.13 -0.15 -11.68
CA THR A 246 21.84 -0.25 -12.37
C THR A 246 21.54 1.00 -13.18
N VAL A 247 20.76 0.85 -14.26
CA VAL A 247 20.33 1.97 -15.10
C VAL A 247 19.14 2.72 -14.46
N ILE A 248 18.21 1.97 -13.86
CA ILE A 248 17.00 2.50 -13.19
C ILE A 248 16.76 1.76 -11.86
N ASP A 249 16.05 2.40 -10.92
CA ASP A 249 15.77 1.85 -9.59
C ASP A 249 14.40 2.26 -9.02
N GLN A 250 14.09 1.79 -7.80
CA GLN A 250 12.82 2.04 -7.11
C GLN A 250 12.66 3.45 -6.55
N ASP A 251 13.72 4.27 -6.50
CA ASP A 251 13.60 5.64 -6.01
C ASP A 251 12.92 6.54 -7.05
N HIS A 252 12.85 6.09 -8.31
CA HIS A 252 12.22 6.82 -9.41
C HIS A 252 12.75 8.27 -9.56
N TYR A 253 14.03 8.48 -9.26
CA TYR A 253 14.63 9.81 -9.27
C TYR A 253 14.50 10.49 -10.64
N ILE A 254 14.76 9.74 -11.73
CA ILE A 254 14.53 10.18 -13.11
C ILE A 254 13.46 9.28 -13.75
N GLN A 255 12.20 9.67 -13.60
CA GLN A 255 11.06 8.88 -14.12
C GLN A 255 11.08 8.72 -15.64
N HIS A 256 11.64 9.69 -16.37
CA HIS A 256 11.73 9.61 -17.81
C HIS A 256 12.63 8.44 -18.26
N TRP A 257 13.70 8.12 -17.54
CA TRP A 257 14.52 6.95 -17.87
C TRP A 257 13.79 5.63 -17.67
N ILE A 258 12.90 5.54 -16.68
CA ILE A 258 12.02 4.38 -16.50
C ILE A 258 11.03 4.27 -17.68
N HIS A 259 10.53 5.41 -18.16
CA HIS A 259 9.67 5.43 -19.34
C HIS A 259 10.42 4.95 -20.59
N LEU A 260 11.60 5.52 -20.87
CA LEU A 260 12.46 5.15 -21.99
C LEU A 260 12.91 3.68 -21.92
N TYR A 261 13.26 3.17 -20.75
CA TYR A 261 13.56 1.75 -20.56
C TYR A 261 12.35 0.88 -20.93
N ASN A 262 11.15 1.27 -20.48
CA ASN A 262 9.95 0.51 -20.78
C ASN A 262 9.64 0.52 -22.29
N GLU A 263 9.83 1.65 -22.96
CA GLU A 263 9.60 1.79 -24.40
C GLU A 263 10.65 1.04 -25.22
N HIS A 264 11.93 1.26 -24.96
CA HIS A 264 13.02 0.80 -25.84
C HIS A 264 13.64 -0.53 -25.42
N VAL A 265 13.44 -1.00 -24.18
CA VAL A 265 14.01 -2.28 -23.72
C VAL A 265 12.90 -3.27 -23.42
N ARG A 266 11.94 -2.91 -22.56
CA ARG A 266 10.89 -3.86 -22.14
C ARG A 266 9.86 -4.14 -23.22
N ALA A 267 9.41 -3.11 -23.94
CA ALA A 267 8.45 -3.17 -25.04
C ALA A 267 9.12 -2.93 -26.38
N ALA A 268 10.42 -3.23 -26.48
CA ALA A 268 11.22 -3.01 -27.66
C ALA A 268 10.55 -3.66 -28.88
N THR A 269 10.42 -2.90 -29.96
CA THR A 269 10.05 -3.40 -31.30
C THR A 269 11.18 -3.25 -32.30
N ASP A 270 12.20 -2.47 -31.95
CA ASP A 270 13.41 -2.23 -32.72
C ASP A 270 14.65 -2.59 -31.88
N PRO A 271 15.37 -3.68 -32.21
CA PRO A 271 16.58 -4.07 -31.49
C PRO A 271 17.68 -3.01 -31.51
N ARG A 272 17.74 -2.17 -32.57
CA ARG A 272 18.75 -1.12 -32.69
C ARG A 272 18.52 -0.03 -31.65
N ALA A 273 17.30 0.51 -31.58
CA ALA A 273 16.92 1.50 -30.57
C ALA A 273 17.16 0.98 -29.14
N ALA A 274 16.92 -0.31 -28.88
CA ALA A 274 17.21 -0.94 -27.61
C ALA A 274 18.71 -0.93 -27.27
N LEU A 275 19.57 -1.32 -28.23
CA LEU A 275 21.02 -1.30 -28.08
C LEU A 275 21.56 0.12 -27.91
N GLU A 276 21.07 1.09 -28.66
CA GLU A 276 21.44 2.51 -28.51
C GLU A 276 21.08 3.04 -27.11
N PHE A 277 19.88 2.74 -26.61
CA PHE A 277 19.47 3.08 -25.24
C PHE A 277 20.39 2.44 -24.20
N LEU A 278 20.65 1.14 -24.32
CA LEU A 278 21.50 0.39 -23.39
C LEU A 278 22.94 0.93 -23.42
N LYS A 279 23.49 1.19 -24.63
CA LYS A 279 24.84 1.73 -24.82
C LYS A 279 24.99 3.11 -24.22
N THR A 280 23.99 3.97 -24.41
CA THR A 280 23.97 5.33 -23.88
C THR A 280 24.04 5.36 -22.35
N HIS A 281 23.43 4.36 -21.69
CA HIS A 281 23.49 4.21 -20.23
C HIS A 281 24.67 3.36 -19.74
N GLY A 282 25.60 2.99 -20.64
CA GLY A 282 26.77 2.18 -20.32
C GLY A 282 26.42 0.78 -19.80
N ALA A 283 25.25 0.24 -20.17
CA ALA A 283 24.86 -1.11 -19.77
C ALA A 283 25.86 -2.12 -20.32
N THR A 284 26.31 -3.04 -19.48
CA THR A 284 27.18 -4.16 -19.87
C THR A 284 26.41 -5.46 -19.96
N HIS A 285 25.29 -5.53 -19.23
CA HIS A 285 24.45 -6.70 -19.12
C HIS A 285 22.98 -6.29 -19.13
N LEU A 286 22.13 -7.20 -19.58
CA LEU A 286 20.67 -7.09 -19.53
C LEU A 286 20.13 -8.27 -18.70
N MET A 287 19.25 -7.99 -17.73
CA MET A 287 18.53 -9.00 -16.97
C MET A 287 17.04 -8.91 -17.28
N LEU A 288 16.44 -10.01 -17.75
CA LEU A 288 15.01 -10.13 -17.96
C LEU A 288 14.42 -11.26 -17.13
N THR A 289 13.15 -11.11 -16.80
CA THR A 289 12.32 -12.15 -16.17
C THR A 289 11.41 -12.82 -17.17
N GLN A 290 10.80 -13.95 -16.82
CA GLN A 290 9.81 -14.63 -17.67
C GLN A 290 8.65 -13.73 -18.14
N SER A 291 8.33 -12.66 -17.40
CA SER A 291 7.29 -11.70 -17.75
C SER A 291 7.68 -10.71 -18.86
N GLN A 292 8.94 -10.74 -19.30
CA GLN A 292 9.52 -9.84 -20.30
C GLN A 292 10.01 -10.71 -21.47
N PRO A 293 9.22 -10.86 -22.55
CA PRO A 293 9.55 -11.79 -23.62
C PRO A 293 10.83 -11.34 -24.33
N PRO A 294 11.86 -12.21 -24.46
CA PRO A 294 13.13 -11.86 -25.07
C PRO A 294 13.09 -11.87 -26.60
N GLU A 295 11.92 -12.08 -27.21
CA GLU A 295 11.76 -12.40 -28.63
C GLU A 295 12.43 -11.37 -29.55
N VAL A 296 12.36 -10.08 -29.21
CA VAL A 296 13.01 -9.02 -30.01
C VAL A 296 14.53 -9.04 -29.92
N PHE A 297 15.10 -9.48 -28.79
CA PHE A 297 16.55 -9.63 -28.63
C PHE A 297 17.10 -10.91 -29.27
N MET A 298 16.21 -11.83 -29.66
CA MET A 298 16.55 -13.12 -30.27
C MET A 298 16.32 -13.14 -31.78
N GLN A 299 15.91 -12.02 -32.39
CA GLN A 299 15.56 -11.94 -33.81
C GLN A 299 16.51 -11.00 -34.58
N GLY A 300 16.88 -11.42 -35.79
CA GLY A 300 17.64 -10.61 -36.75
C GLY A 300 19.15 -10.55 -36.52
N GLU A 301 19.81 -9.65 -37.25
CA GLU A 301 21.28 -9.50 -37.28
C GLU A 301 21.86 -9.02 -35.94
N LEU A 302 21.05 -8.35 -35.11
CA LEU A 302 21.48 -7.81 -33.81
C LEU A 302 21.34 -8.81 -32.65
N SER A 303 20.88 -10.04 -32.92
CA SER A 303 20.81 -11.12 -31.93
C SER A 303 22.18 -11.52 -31.40
N GLU A 304 23.24 -11.37 -32.21
CA GLU A 304 24.63 -11.64 -31.80
C GLU A 304 25.14 -10.68 -30.73
N ALA A 305 24.49 -9.52 -30.54
CA ALA A 305 24.85 -8.55 -29.51
C ALA A 305 24.50 -9.01 -28.09
N PHE A 306 23.66 -10.04 -27.92
CA PHE A 306 23.19 -10.51 -26.62
C PHE A 306 23.68 -11.93 -26.37
N ILE A 307 24.77 -12.06 -25.61
CA ILE A 307 25.36 -13.36 -25.30
C ILE A 307 24.74 -13.91 -24.01
N PRO A 308 24.05 -15.06 -24.04
CA PRO A 308 23.48 -15.65 -22.84
C PRO A 308 24.59 -16.07 -21.86
N VAL A 309 24.55 -15.58 -20.63
CA VAL A 309 25.56 -15.88 -19.59
C VAL A 309 24.99 -16.50 -18.32
N TYR A 310 23.69 -16.33 -18.05
CA TYR A 310 23.02 -17.02 -16.95
C TYR A 310 21.53 -17.26 -17.20
N PRO A 311 21.00 -18.46 -16.88
CA PRO A 311 21.73 -19.63 -16.41
C PRO A 311 22.53 -20.29 -17.53
N THR A 312 23.57 -21.06 -17.18
CA THR A 312 24.40 -21.78 -18.16
C THR A 312 23.64 -22.93 -18.82
N ASP A 313 22.72 -23.55 -18.08
CA ASP A 313 21.88 -24.65 -18.54
C ASP A 313 20.44 -24.16 -18.76
N ASP A 314 19.76 -24.71 -19.77
CA ASP A 314 18.35 -24.45 -20.07
C ASP A 314 17.96 -22.96 -20.19
N PHE A 315 18.88 -22.13 -20.71
CA PHE A 315 18.71 -20.68 -20.84
C PHE A 315 17.39 -20.27 -21.53
N THR A 316 16.92 -21.05 -22.51
CA THR A 316 15.68 -20.76 -23.25
C THR A 316 14.44 -20.85 -22.36
N GLU A 317 14.41 -21.77 -21.39
CA GLU A 317 13.25 -22.00 -20.51
C GLU A 317 13.39 -21.29 -19.15
N ALA A 318 14.55 -20.70 -18.88
CA ALA A 318 14.86 -20.06 -17.61
C ALA A 318 13.91 -18.90 -17.28
N GLY A 319 13.43 -18.89 -16.03
CA GLY A 319 12.55 -17.83 -15.52
C GLY A 319 13.27 -16.50 -15.26
N ILE A 320 14.60 -16.52 -15.17
CA ILE A 320 15.49 -15.35 -15.08
C ILE A 320 16.62 -15.58 -16.07
N LYS A 321 16.90 -14.58 -16.90
CA LYS A 321 17.92 -14.62 -17.94
C LYS A 321 18.80 -13.40 -17.85
N VAL A 322 20.11 -13.60 -17.95
CA VAL A 322 21.11 -12.55 -18.00
C VAL A 322 21.90 -12.71 -19.28
N TRP A 323 21.99 -11.63 -20.04
CA TRP A 323 22.81 -11.52 -21.24
C TRP A 323 23.95 -10.54 -20.98
N GLU A 324 25.13 -10.87 -21.46
CA GLU A 324 26.21 -9.91 -21.68
C GLU A 324 25.97 -9.19 -23.02
N ILE A 325 26.21 -7.87 -23.05
CA ILE A 325 25.93 -7.05 -24.23
C ILE A 325 27.24 -6.77 -24.98
N HIS A 326 27.34 -7.27 -26.20
CA HIS A 326 28.45 -7.05 -27.12
C HIS A 326 28.00 -6.07 -28.20
N TYR A 327 28.22 -4.77 -27.95
CA TYR A 327 27.76 -3.74 -28.87
C TYR A 327 28.44 -3.84 -30.23
N PRO A 328 27.68 -3.97 -31.33
CA PRO A 328 28.21 -3.80 -32.66
C PRO A 328 28.87 -2.41 -32.82
N PRO A 329 29.92 -2.30 -33.66
CA PRO A 329 30.69 -1.06 -33.80
C PRO A 329 29.88 0.11 -34.36
N ASP A 330 28.79 -0.16 -35.09
CA ASP A 330 27.88 0.81 -35.70
C ASP A 330 26.74 1.27 -34.76
N ILE A 331 26.60 0.67 -33.58
CA ILE A 331 25.74 1.20 -32.53
C ILE A 331 26.45 2.37 -31.87
N GLU A 332 25.87 3.57 -31.91
CA GLU A 332 26.42 4.75 -31.24
C GLU A 332 25.60 5.10 -29.98
N MET A 333 26.16 5.95 -29.12
CA MET A 333 25.39 6.53 -28.03
C MET A 333 24.47 7.62 -28.60
N ASP A 334 23.24 7.67 -28.14
CA ASP A 334 22.27 8.68 -28.56
C ASP A 334 21.87 9.56 -27.36
N PRO A 335 22.30 10.83 -27.32
CA PRO A 335 22.00 11.76 -26.23
C PRO A 335 20.49 11.92 -25.94
N LYS A 336 19.59 11.60 -26.88
CA LYS A 336 18.14 11.64 -26.62
C LYS A 336 17.73 10.74 -25.45
N TYR A 337 18.47 9.66 -25.21
CA TYR A 337 18.18 8.72 -24.12
C TYR A 337 18.67 9.19 -22.75
N LEU A 338 19.48 10.25 -22.70
CA LEU A 338 19.90 10.88 -21.44
C LEU A 338 18.90 11.91 -20.93
N LYS A 339 17.89 12.29 -21.73
CA LYS A 339 16.88 13.29 -21.35
C LYS A 339 16.20 12.89 -20.04
N THR A 340 16.03 13.85 -19.15
CA THR A 340 15.45 13.66 -17.82
C THR A 340 13.94 13.90 -17.82
N GLY A 341 13.42 14.53 -18.88
CA GLY A 341 12.03 15.00 -18.96
C GLY A 341 11.81 16.35 -18.29
N PHE A 342 12.88 17.00 -17.82
CA PHE A 342 12.87 18.34 -17.22
C PHE A 342 13.71 19.27 -18.11
N PRO A 343 13.07 20.13 -18.93
CA PRO A 343 13.78 20.97 -19.88
C PRO A 343 14.91 21.80 -19.27
N GLU A 344 14.75 22.26 -18.03
CA GLU A 344 15.74 23.07 -17.33
C GLU A 344 17.02 22.27 -16.99
N ILE A 345 16.86 20.98 -16.65
CA ILE A 345 17.99 20.08 -16.38
C ILE A 345 18.62 19.67 -17.71
N ASP A 346 17.80 19.32 -18.70
CA ASP A 346 18.25 18.89 -20.02
C ASP A 346 19.05 19.99 -20.74
N GLU A 347 18.61 21.24 -20.67
CA GLU A 347 19.36 22.40 -21.19
C GLU A 347 20.70 22.58 -20.47
N THR A 348 20.73 22.45 -19.14
CA THR A 348 21.96 22.54 -18.35
C THR A 348 22.97 21.43 -18.72
N LEU A 349 22.47 20.27 -19.11
CA LEU A 349 23.27 19.13 -19.57
C LEU A 349 23.60 19.16 -21.07
N GLY A 350 23.10 20.15 -21.81
CA GLY A 350 23.30 20.25 -23.28
C GLY A 350 22.51 19.20 -24.08
N LEU A 351 21.43 18.67 -23.52
CA LEU A 351 20.56 17.66 -24.13
C LEU A 351 19.39 18.32 -24.87
N HIS A 352 19.64 18.88 -26.06
CA HIS A 352 18.62 19.57 -26.86
C HIS A 352 17.66 18.62 -27.60
#